data_AF-A0AAE3YS16-F1
#
_entry.id   AF-A0AAE3YS16-F1
#
_cell.length_a   1.000
_cell.length_b   1.000
_cell.length_c   1.000
_cell.angle_alpha   90.00
_cell.angle_beta   90.00
_cell.angle_gamma   90.00
#
_symmetry.space_group_name_H-M   'P 1'
#
loop_
_entity.id
_entity.type
_entity.pdbx_description
1 polymer ?
#
loop_
_entity_poly.entity_id
_entity_poly.type
_entity_poly.pdbx_seq_one_letter_code
_entity_poly.pdbx_strand_id
1 'polypeptide(L)'
;MRSRLKPALAALIALLSAALGAVVLAPPASAAALTEITSFGTNPSNLRMYLYVPDTLAARPGLLVAVHYCTGTGPAFHSGTQFDELADRYGYIVIYPSVTRSSQCFDVASPAALRRDGGSDPVGIKSMVDYVRARYPVDAGKIAVTGVSSGAMMTNVDRAKMH
;
A
#
# COMPACT_ATOMS: atom_id res chain seq x y z
N MET A 1 73.09 12.95 -23.88
CA MET A 1 71.81 13.52 -23.43
C MET A 1 70.67 12.59 -23.85
N ARG A 2 70.24 11.65 -23.00
CA ARG A 2 69.15 10.70 -23.30
C ARG A 2 67.95 11.02 -22.41
N SER A 3 66.88 11.50 -23.04
CA SER A 3 65.65 11.99 -22.43
C SER A 3 64.91 10.87 -21.65
N ARG A 4 64.72 11.08 -20.34
CA ARG A 4 63.89 10.26 -19.46
C ARG A 4 62.44 10.74 -19.51
N LEU A 5 61.74 10.53 -20.62
CA LEU A 5 60.33 10.95 -20.76
C LEU A 5 59.30 9.81 -20.75
N LYS A 6 59.70 8.56 -20.43
CA LYS A 6 58.83 7.40 -20.65
C LYS A 6 58.04 6.81 -19.47
N PRO A 7 58.22 7.15 -18.16
CA PRO A 7 57.40 6.50 -17.13
C PRO A 7 56.11 7.28 -16.80
N ALA A 8 56.01 8.57 -17.12
CA ALA A 8 54.89 9.40 -16.66
C ALA A 8 53.58 9.17 -17.43
N LEU A 9 53.64 8.67 -18.67
CA LEU A 9 52.44 8.50 -19.51
C LEU A 9 51.72 7.16 -19.25
N ALA A 10 52.42 6.15 -18.72
CA ALA A 10 51.82 4.84 -18.42
C ALA A 10 50.99 4.87 -17.12
N ALA A 11 51.34 5.72 -16.16
CA ALA A 11 50.62 5.85 -14.90
C ALA A 11 49.25 6.54 -15.05
N LEU A 12 49.09 7.42 -16.04
CA LEU A 12 47.83 8.13 -16.27
C LEU A 12 46.76 7.26 -16.97
N ILE A 13 47.19 6.27 -17.77
CA ILE A 13 46.27 5.34 -18.46
C ILE A 13 45.75 4.27 -17.49
N ALA A 14 46.59 3.80 -16.55
CA ALA A 14 46.19 2.81 -15.56
C ALA A 14 45.16 3.34 -14.54
N LEU A 15 45.17 4.66 -14.27
CA LEU A 15 44.21 5.29 -13.34
C LEU A 15 42.85 5.58 -13.99
N LEU A 16 42.75 5.72 -15.32
CA LEU A 16 41.46 5.85 -16.01
C LEU A 16 40.76 4.50 -16.24
N SER A 17 41.50 3.39 -16.31
CA SER A 17 40.90 2.05 -16.49
C SER A 17 40.29 1.48 -15.20
N ALA A 18 40.66 2.01 -14.03
CA ALA A 18 40.11 1.56 -12.74
C ALA A 18 38.78 2.24 -12.38
N ALA A 19 38.43 3.36 -13.01
CA ALA A 19 37.21 4.11 -12.71
C ALA A 19 35.97 3.64 -13.51
N LEU A 20 36.13 2.76 -14.50
CA LEU A 20 35.04 2.28 -15.36
C LEU A 20 34.46 0.92 -14.92
N GLY A 21 35.04 0.25 -13.93
CA GLY A 21 34.77 -1.16 -13.61
C GLY A 21 33.76 -1.43 -12.50
N ALA A 22 33.21 -0.40 -11.85
CA ALA A 22 32.33 -0.58 -10.69
C ALA A 22 31.04 0.24 -10.80
N VAL A 23 30.35 0.12 -11.94
CA VAL A 23 28.89 0.30 -11.91
C VAL A 23 28.34 -0.96 -11.24
N VAL A 24 28.23 -0.91 -9.91
CA VAL A 24 27.47 -1.89 -9.16
C VAL A 24 26.06 -1.87 -9.75
N LEU A 25 25.71 -2.90 -10.52
CA LEU A 25 24.33 -3.20 -10.88
C LEU A 25 23.61 -3.47 -9.55
N ALA A 26 23.09 -2.42 -8.93
CA ALA A 26 22.10 -2.58 -7.89
C ALA A 26 20.98 -3.44 -8.48
N PRO A 27 20.57 -4.53 -7.83
CA PRO A 27 19.41 -5.27 -8.28
C PRO A 27 18.24 -4.28 -8.42
N PRO A 28 17.38 -4.44 -9.45
CA PRO A 28 16.20 -3.59 -9.56
C PRO A 28 15.47 -3.66 -8.22
N ALA A 29 15.18 -2.50 -7.64
CA ALA A 29 14.31 -2.44 -6.47
C ALA A 29 12.98 -3.08 -6.90
N SER A 30 12.69 -4.26 -6.36
CA SER A 30 11.33 -4.80 -6.43
C SER A 30 10.51 -3.86 -5.56
N ALA A 31 9.56 -3.15 -6.16
CA ALA A 31 8.55 -2.48 -5.36
C ALA A 31 7.47 -3.51 -5.03
N ALA A 32 6.98 -3.48 -3.79
CA ALA A 32 5.79 -4.24 -3.43
C ALA A 32 4.66 -3.91 -4.42
N ALA A 33 3.99 -4.94 -4.93
CA ALA A 33 2.91 -4.76 -5.89
C ALA A 33 1.55 -4.71 -5.18
N LEU A 34 0.69 -3.78 -5.60
CA LEU A 34 -0.72 -3.79 -5.23
C LEU A 34 -1.37 -5.07 -5.75
N THR A 35 -1.84 -5.91 -4.84
CA THR A 35 -2.39 -7.23 -5.16
C THR A 35 -3.89 -7.26 -4.88
N GLU A 36 -4.68 -7.82 -5.79
CA GLU A 36 -6.09 -8.07 -5.52
C GLU A 36 -6.28 -9.35 -4.71
N ILE A 37 -7.03 -9.26 -3.62
CA ILE A 37 -7.45 -10.39 -2.80
C ILE A 37 -8.92 -10.65 -3.06
N THR A 38 -9.23 -11.82 -3.61
CA THR A 38 -10.61 -12.19 -4.01
C THR A 38 -11.37 -12.97 -2.95
N SER A 39 -10.65 -13.52 -1.95
CA SER A 39 -11.25 -14.31 -0.86
C SER A 39 -10.76 -13.80 0.50
N PHE A 40 -11.53 -12.87 1.08
CA PHE A 40 -11.22 -12.23 2.37
C PHE A 40 -12.31 -12.38 3.43
N GLY A 41 -13.29 -13.26 3.20
CA GLY A 41 -14.38 -13.54 4.13
C GLY A 41 -15.71 -12.88 3.73
N THR A 42 -16.51 -12.51 4.73
CA THR A 42 -17.88 -12.01 4.54
C THR A 42 -17.89 -10.71 3.73
N ASN A 43 -18.62 -10.70 2.62
CA ASN A 43 -18.61 -9.56 1.68
C ASN A 43 -20.01 -9.31 1.10
N PRO A 44 -20.94 -8.77 1.90
CA PRO A 44 -22.36 -8.67 1.52
C PRO A 44 -22.61 -7.72 0.34
N SER A 45 -21.73 -6.73 0.16
CA SER A 45 -21.80 -5.75 -0.93
C SER A 45 -20.93 -6.10 -2.15
N ASN A 46 -20.28 -7.26 -2.15
CA ASN A 46 -19.36 -7.67 -3.21
C ASN A 46 -18.26 -6.61 -3.51
N LEU A 47 -17.63 -6.06 -2.46
CA LEU A 47 -16.47 -5.19 -2.59
C LEU A 47 -15.26 -5.97 -3.12
N ARG A 48 -14.33 -5.29 -3.78
CA ARG A 48 -13.00 -5.85 -4.09
C ARG A 48 -11.99 -5.34 -3.07
N MET A 49 -11.03 -6.18 -2.70
CA MET A 49 -9.95 -5.82 -1.79
C MET A 49 -8.65 -5.73 -2.59
N TYR A 50 -7.99 -4.58 -2.52
CA TYR A 50 -6.61 -4.44 -2.99
C TYR A 50 -5.71 -4.24 -1.79
N LEU A 51 -4.60 -4.95 -1.76
CA LEU A 51 -3.70 -5.03 -0.62
C LEU A 51 -2.29 -4.65 -1.08
N TYR A 52 -1.70 -3.70 -0.37
CA TYR A 52 -0.31 -3.33 -0.50
C TYR A 52 0.44 -3.72 0.77
N VAL A 53 1.46 -4.54 0.61
CA VAL A 53 2.33 -5.02 1.70
C VAL A 53 3.76 -4.66 1.33
N PRO A 54 4.41 -3.70 2.00
CA PRO A 54 5.77 -3.29 1.65
C PRO A 54 6.76 -4.44 1.85
N ASP A 55 7.86 -4.41 1.10
CA ASP A 55 8.91 -5.43 1.19
C ASP A 55 9.56 -5.49 2.58
N THR A 56 9.63 -4.33 3.25
CA THR A 56 10.13 -4.21 4.63
C THR A 56 8.99 -3.90 5.59
N LEU A 57 8.50 -4.92 6.29
CA LEU A 57 7.50 -4.77 7.35
C LEU A 57 8.14 -4.47 8.70
N ALA A 58 7.52 -3.57 9.47
CA ALA A 58 7.83 -3.45 10.89
C ALA A 58 7.46 -4.76 11.62
N ALA A 59 8.13 -5.08 12.74
CA ALA A 59 7.87 -6.31 13.50
C ALA A 59 6.41 -6.44 13.97
N ARG A 60 5.76 -5.31 14.25
CA ARG A 60 4.33 -5.18 14.53
C ARG A 60 3.77 -4.04 13.68
N PRO A 61 3.44 -4.30 12.39
CA PRO A 61 3.07 -3.25 11.46
C PRO A 61 1.73 -2.63 11.84
N GLY A 62 1.58 -1.34 11.51
CA GLY A 62 0.25 -0.73 11.46
C GLY A 62 -0.55 -1.24 10.26
N LEU A 63 -1.84 -0.93 10.26
CA LEU A 63 -2.74 -1.20 9.15
C LEU A 63 -3.54 0.05 8.81
N LEU A 64 -3.43 0.50 7.57
CA LEU A 64 -4.22 1.60 7.05
C LEU A 64 -5.29 1.07 6.09
N VAL A 65 -6.54 1.47 6.29
CA VAL A 65 -7.61 1.31 5.30
C VAL A 65 -7.79 2.65 4.58
N ALA A 66 -7.42 2.71 3.29
CA ALA A 66 -7.48 3.89 2.45
C ALA A 66 -8.69 3.83 1.50
N VAL A 67 -9.72 4.62 1.81
CA VAL A 67 -11.05 4.53 1.22
C VAL A 67 -11.27 5.63 0.16
N HIS A 68 -11.56 5.21 -1.08
CA HIS A 68 -11.67 6.12 -2.22
C HIS A 68 -12.97 6.96 -2.23
N TYR A 69 -13.00 7.98 -3.10
CA TYR A 69 -14.16 8.83 -3.38
C TYR A 69 -15.12 8.17 -4.39
N CYS A 70 -16.34 8.69 -4.55
CA CYS A 70 -17.27 8.25 -5.62
C CYS A 70 -16.60 8.29 -7.00
N THR A 71 -17.00 7.43 -7.93
CA THR A 71 -16.37 7.29 -9.27
C THR A 71 -14.88 6.93 -9.26
N GLY A 72 -14.29 6.64 -8.10
CA GLY A 72 -12.94 6.11 -7.96
C GLY A 72 -12.93 4.61 -7.76
N THR A 73 -11.73 4.06 -7.62
CA THR A 73 -11.49 2.64 -7.30
C THR A 73 -10.35 2.52 -6.30
N GLY A 74 -10.20 1.35 -5.67
CA GLY A 74 -9.04 1.05 -4.83
C GLY A 74 -7.70 1.32 -5.55
N PRO A 75 -7.46 0.77 -6.76
CA PRO A 75 -6.24 1.02 -7.53
C PRO A 75 -6.05 2.49 -7.93
N ALA A 76 -7.12 3.20 -8.29
CA ALA A 76 -7.02 4.62 -8.62
C ALA A 76 -6.62 5.46 -7.39
N PHE A 77 -7.13 5.11 -6.21
CA PHE A 77 -6.77 5.78 -4.96
C PHE A 77 -5.34 5.43 -4.51
N HIS A 78 -4.90 4.19 -4.72
CA HIS A 78 -3.49 3.81 -4.59
C HIS A 78 -2.60 4.68 -5.49
N SER A 79 -2.83 4.72 -6.80
CA SER A 79 -2.02 5.52 -7.73
C SER A 79 -2.10 7.03 -7.52
N GLY A 80 -3.19 7.50 -6.89
CA GLY A 80 -3.46 8.93 -6.67
C GLY A 80 -3.03 9.43 -5.29
N THR A 81 -2.47 8.57 -4.45
CA THR A 81 -1.99 8.91 -3.09
C THR A 81 -0.59 8.34 -2.88
N GLN A 82 0.02 8.66 -1.74
CA GLN A 82 1.39 8.22 -1.40
C GLN A 82 1.40 7.23 -0.24
N PHE A 83 0.27 6.58 0.05
CA PHE A 83 0.17 5.72 1.22
C PHE A 83 1.03 4.46 1.10
N ASP A 84 1.30 4.00 -0.11
CA ASP A 84 2.26 2.95 -0.47
C ASP A 84 3.72 3.41 -0.25
N GLU A 85 4.10 4.58 -0.75
CA GLU A 85 5.45 5.16 -0.52
C GLU A 85 5.74 5.33 0.98
N LEU A 86 4.73 5.76 1.73
CA LEU A 86 4.81 5.90 3.18
C LEU A 86 4.80 4.52 3.88
N ALA A 87 4.10 3.53 3.33
CA ALA A 87 4.12 2.15 3.82
C ALA A 87 5.52 1.54 3.66
N ASP A 88 6.19 1.73 2.51
CA ASP A 88 7.58 1.34 2.30
C ASP A 88 8.53 1.99 3.32
N ARG A 89 8.30 3.26 3.64
CA ARG A 89 9.13 4.01 4.59
C ARG A 89 8.93 3.57 6.05
N TYR A 90 7.68 3.32 6.45
CA TYR A 90 7.32 3.13 7.86
C TYR A 90 6.94 1.67 8.21
N GLY A 91 6.89 0.79 7.21
CA GLY A 91 6.64 -0.64 7.37
C GLY A 91 5.23 -0.99 7.85
N TYR A 92 4.20 -0.28 7.36
CA TYR A 92 2.79 -0.61 7.62
C TYR A 92 2.09 -1.17 6.37
N ILE A 93 0.94 -1.82 6.54
CA ILE A 93 0.17 -2.44 5.46
C ILE A 93 -0.97 -1.51 5.04
N VAL A 94 -1.34 -1.49 3.76
CA VAL A 94 -2.48 -0.70 3.25
C VAL A 94 -3.51 -1.56 2.54
N ILE A 95 -4.78 -1.42 2.95
CA ILE A 95 -5.94 -1.96 2.25
C ILE A 95 -6.59 -0.82 1.47
N TYR A 96 -6.89 -1.06 0.20
CA TYR A 96 -7.69 -0.19 -0.66
C TYR A 96 -8.97 -0.94 -1.08
N PRO A 97 -10.07 -0.79 -0.33
CA PRO A 97 -11.36 -1.36 -0.72
C PRO A 97 -11.84 -0.71 -2.02
N SER A 98 -12.54 -1.46 -2.87
CA SER A 98 -13.14 -0.93 -4.10
C SER A 98 -14.60 -1.33 -4.24
N VAL A 99 -15.46 -0.34 -4.47
CA VAL A 99 -16.89 -0.55 -4.73
C VAL A 99 -17.12 -1.05 -6.16
N THR A 100 -17.98 -2.05 -6.35
CA THR A 100 -18.25 -2.70 -7.65
C THR A 100 -19.53 -2.22 -8.34
N ARG A 101 -20.46 -1.63 -7.61
CA ARG A 101 -21.70 -1.04 -8.17
C ARG A 101 -21.41 0.25 -8.94
N SER A 102 -22.32 0.61 -9.86
CA SER A 102 -22.14 1.71 -10.82
C SER A 102 -21.73 3.05 -10.22
N SER A 103 -22.31 3.44 -9.07
CA SER A 103 -22.01 4.70 -8.41
C SER A 103 -20.56 4.82 -7.93
N GLN A 104 -19.92 3.70 -7.62
CA GLN A 104 -18.61 3.62 -6.95
C GLN A 104 -18.50 4.39 -5.62
N CYS A 105 -19.57 5.05 -5.16
CA CYS A 105 -19.69 5.57 -3.81
C CYS A 105 -19.90 4.43 -2.82
N PHE A 106 -19.31 4.52 -1.64
CA PHE A 106 -19.58 3.64 -0.50
C PHE A 106 -20.97 3.87 0.11
N ASP A 107 -21.57 2.83 0.68
CA ASP A 107 -22.87 2.90 1.34
C ASP A 107 -22.62 3.37 2.76
N VAL A 108 -22.96 4.63 3.00
CA VAL A 108 -22.67 5.37 4.23
C VAL A 108 -23.93 5.82 4.96
N ALA A 109 -25.10 5.39 4.47
CA ALA A 109 -26.38 5.93 4.94
C ALA A 109 -27.47 4.88 5.12
N SER A 110 -27.39 3.71 4.47
CA SER A 110 -28.44 2.69 4.66
C SER A 110 -28.50 2.19 6.11
N PRO A 111 -29.66 1.71 6.58
CA PRO A 111 -29.74 1.08 7.91
C PRO A 111 -28.74 -0.07 8.09
N ALA A 112 -28.46 -0.82 7.03
CA ALA A 112 -27.45 -1.87 7.01
C ALA A 112 -26.03 -1.28 7.16
N ALA A 113 -25.71 -0.19 6.47
CA ALA A 113 -24.44 0.50 6.61
C ALA A 113 -24.26 1.17 7.97
N LEU A 114 -25.32 1.60 8.65
CA LEU A 114 -25.21 2.28 9.95
C LEU A 114 -25.20 1.32 11.13
N ARG A 115 -25.76 0.11 11.00
CA ARG A 115 -25.73 -0.92 12.04
C ARG A 115 -24.37 -1.67 12.09
N ARG A 116 -23.91 -2.04 13.28
CA ARG A 116 -22.79 -2.99 13.45
C ARG A 116 -23.23 -4.37 12.95
N ASP A 117 -22.34 -5.06 12.23
CA ASP A 117 -22.63 -6.37 11.60
C ASP A 117 -23.87 -6.33 10.71
N GLY A 118 -24.01 -5.22 10.00
CA GLY A 118 -25.03 -5.01 8.96
C GLY A 118 -24.82 -5.86 7.71
N GLY A 119 -25.65 -5.64 6.71
CA GLY A 119 -25.53 -6.29 5.40
C GLY A 119 -24.92 -5.38 4.33
N SER A 120 -23.93 -4.54 4.68
CA SER A 120 -23.40 -3.52 3.75
C SER A 120 -21.87 -3.34 3.83
N ASP A 121 -21.33 -2.35 3.12
CA ASP A 121 -19.91 -2.08 2.88
C ASP A 121 -19.02 -2.14 4.12
N PRO A 122 -19.41 -1.58 5.31
CA PRO A 122 -18.57 -1.64 6.50
C PRO A 122 -18.21 -3.07 6.95
N VAL A 123 -19.11 -4.04 6.70
CA VAL A 123 -18.85 -5.45 7.04
C VAL A 123 -17.85 -6.07 6.08
N GLY A 124 -17.90 -5.70 4.80
CA GLY A 124 -16.87 -6.08 3.83
C GLY A 124 -15.50 -5.52 4.21
N ILE A 125 -15.44 -4.23 4.54
CA ILE A 125 -14.19 -3.56 4.95
C ILE A 125 -13.64 -4.19 6.24
N LYS A 126 -14.48 -4.42 7.26
CA LYS A 126 -14.08 -5.13 8.48
C LYS A 126 -13.51 -6.52 8.18
N SER A 127 -14.12 -7.26 7.25
CA SER A 127 -13.62 -8.59 6.85
C SER A 127 -12.24 -8.51 6.17
N MET A 128 -11.99 -7.47 5.37
CA MET A 128 -10.65 -7.21 4.82
C MET A 128 -9.60 -6.97 5.93
N VAL A 129 -9.96 -6.19 6.96
CA VAL A 129 -9.10 -5.97 8.13
C VAL A 129 -8.81 -7.27 8.87
N ASP A 130 -9.84 -8.07 9.15
CA ASP A 130 -9.70 -9.36 9.83
C ASP A 130 -8.86 -10.35 9.00
N TYR A 131 -9.02 -10.35 7.67
CA TYR A 131 -8.20 -11.15 6.75
C TYR A 131 -6.71 -10.84 6.87
N VAL A 132 -6.35 -9.54 6.92
CA VAL A 132 -4.95 -9.09 7.06
C VAL A 132 -4.42 -9.44 8.45
N ARG A 133 -5.20 -9.21 9.52
CA ARG A 133 -4.81 -9.55 10.89
C ARG A 133 -4.57 -11.05 11.10
N ALA A 134 -5.24 -11.90 10.34
CA ALA A 134 -5.02 -13.35 10.40
C ALA A 134 -3.72 -13.79 9.71
N ARG A 135 -3.09 -12.95 8.88
CA ARG A 135 -1.92 -13.29 8.05
C ARG A 135 -0.65 -12.55 8.42
N TYR A 136 -0.80 -11.37 9.02
CA TYR A 136 0.31 -10.50 9.40
C TYR A 136 0.20 -10.15 10.89
N PRO A 137 1.32 -9.94 11.60
CA PRO A 137 1.33 -9.62 13.03
C PRO A 137 0.94 -8.16 13.32
N VAL A 138 -0.14 -7.69 12.69
CA VAL A 138 -0.64 -6.31 12.79
C VAL A 138 -0.88 -5.93 14.24
N ASP A 139 -0.39 -4.75 14.61
CA ASP A 139 -0.68 -4.16 15.91
C ASP A 139 -2.13 -3.66 15.97
N ALA A 140 -2.98 -4.29 16.78
CA ALA A 140 -4.38 -3.91 16.92
C ALA A 140 -4.58 -2.46 17.39
N GLY A 141 -3.59 -1.89 18.08
CA GLY A 141 -3.59 -0.47 18.48
C GLY A 141 -3.18 0.51 17.37
N LYS A 142 -2.81 0.02 16.17
CA LYS A 142 -2.35 0.81 15.03
C LYS A 142 -3.14 0.53 13.76
N ILE A 143 -4.43 0.25 13.91
CA ILE A 143 -5.37 0.14 12.80
C ILE A 143 -6.03 1.51 12.61
N ALA A 144 -5.89 2.08 11.42
CA ALA A 144 -6.43 3.39 11.08
C ALA A 144 -7.22 3.33 9.77
N VAL A 145 -8.15 4.27 9.61
CA VAL A 145 -8.98 4.43 8.42
C VAL A 145 -8.88 5.87 7.97
N THR A 146 -8.75 6.07 6.67
CA THR A 146 -8.78 7.40 6.05
C THR A 146 -9.50 7.33 4.72
N GLY A 147 -9.99 8.47 4.22
CA GLY A 147 -10.61 8.53 2.92
C GLY A 147 -11.02 9.93 2.49
N VAL A 148 -11.49 10.03 1.25
CA VAL A 148 -11.90 11.30 0.63
C VAL A 148 -13.36 11.24 0.20
N SER A 149 -14.14 12.31 0.46
CA SER A 149 -15.55 12.42 0.06
C SER A 149 -16.40 11.25 0.58
N SER A 150 -16.93 10.38 -0.27
CA SER A 150 -17.61 9.14 0.14
C SER A 150 -16.74 8.27 1.05
N GLY A 151 -15.43 8.20 0.81
CA GLY A 151 -14.50 7.51 1.69
C GLY A 151 -14.30 8.21 3.04
N ALA A 152 -14.41 9.54 3.10
CA ALA A 152 -14.38 10.28 4.37
C ALA A 152 -15.67 10.03 5.18
N MET A 153 -16.82 9.95 4.50
CA MET A 153 -18.08 9.54 5.14
C MET A 153 -17.98 8.11 5.66
N MET A 154 -17.41 7.18 4.87
CA MET A 154 -17.19 5.80 5.29
C MET A 154 -16.22 5.71 6.48
N THR A 155 -15.16 6.53 6.52
CA THR A 155 -14.26 6.63 7.67
C THR A 155 -15.03 6.91 8.96
N ASN A 156 -16.05 7.78 8.93
CA ASN A 156 -16.90 8.03 10.09
C ASN A 156 -17.79 6.84 10.47
N VAL A 157 -18.31 6.10 9.49
CA VAL A 157 -19.11 4.89 9.72
C VAL A 157 -18.26 3.77 10.34
N ASP A 158 -17.04 3.60 9.85
CA ASP A 158 -16.12 2.54 10.27
C ASP A 158 -15.48 2.78 11.63
N ARG A 159 -15.27 4.05 12.03
CA ARG A 159 -14.66 4.41 13.33
C ARG A 159 -15.33 3.70 14.51
N ALA A 160 -16.64 3.48 14.43
CA ALA A 160 -17.41 2.83 15.49
C ALA A 160 -17.44 1.29 15.41
N LYS A 161 -16.78 0.66 14.41
CA LYS A 161 -16.99 -0.75 14.01
C LYS A 161 -15.72 -1.57 13.81
N MET A 162 -14.55 -0.92 13.67
CA MET A 162 -13.28 -1.59 13.39
C MET A 162 -12.62 -2.25 14.61
N HIS A 163 -13.12 -1.95 15.82
CA HIS A 163 -12.79 -2.63 17.07
C HIS A 163 -14.03 -3.40 17.58
#